data_AF-A0A4R8ZCA9-F1
#
_entry.id   AF-A0A4R8ZCA9-F1
#
_cell.length_a   1.000
_cell.length_b   1.000
_cell.length_c   1.000
_cell.angle_alpha   90.00
_cell.angle_beta   90.00
_cell.angle_gamma   90.00
#
_symmetry.space_group_name_H-M   'P 1'
#
loop_
_entity.id
_entity.type
_entity.pdbx_description
1 polymer ?
#
loop_
_entity_poly.entity_id
_entity_poly.type
_entity_poly.pdbx_seq_one_letter_code
_entity_poly.pdbx_strand_id
1 'polypeptide(L)'
;MIFFSRWLQAPLYIGLIIAQIIYVIVFMVELINLGGDVWTSLTVPGDDGGIHVEEAAIMLSVLGLIDVVMIANLLIMVIIGGYETFVSRIRLEGHPDQPEWLSHVNANVLKVKLAMAIVGISSIHLLKTFIEVGDLAARGTPVDNNPTETITGNIYTWDGVLWQVIIHMVFILSAIALAWIDRMSQSGHAPGAAVAAVHPISPAPEPVAALAPAPARRELEGHPAGGTGIALHLSQLGQLREAGVVTDAEFHAKKTELLARF
;
A
#
# COMPACT_ATOMS: atom_id res chain seq x y z
N MET A 1 24.92 18.25 19.53
CA MET A 1 25.49 17.13 18.73
C MET A 1 24.43 16.26 18.05
N ILE A 2 23.28 15.93 18.66
CA ILE A 2 22.21 15.09 18.04
C ILE A 2 21.63 15.68 16.74
N PHE A 3 21.52 17.00 16.59
CA PHE A 3 21.02 17.63 15.35
C PHE A 3 21.95 17.45 14.13
N PHE A 4 23.26 17.28 14.34
CA PHE A 4 24.22 17.08 13.24
C PHE A 4 24.10 15.70 12.60
N SER A 5 23.58 14.71 13.35
CA SER A 5 23.31 13.35 12.86
C SER A 5 22.32 13.32 11.67
N ARG A 6 21.39 14.27 11.59
CA ARG A 6 20.42 14.37 10.47
C ARG A 6 21.10 14.81 9.17
N TRP A 7 22.17 15.59 9.28
CA TRP A 7 22.95 16.06 8.13
C TRP A 7 23.78 14.95 7.49
N LEU A 8 24.12 13.89 8.24
CA LEU A 8 24.78 12.69 7.71
C LEU A 8 23.84 11.84 6.84
N GLN A 9 22.54 11.90 7.08
CA GLN A 9 21.53 11.14 6.31
C GLN A 9 21.12 11.84 5.02
N ALA A 10 21.20 13.18 4.96
CA ALA A 10 20.90 13.96 3.77
C ALA A 10 21.67 13.49 2.50
N PRO A 11 23.01 13.30 2.52
CA PRO A 11 23.74 12.82 1.34
C PRO A 11 23.39 11.38 0.95
N LEU A 12 22.98 10.53 1.89
CA LEU A 12 22.53 9.18 1.58
C LEU A 12 21.23 9.18 0.77
N TYR A 13 20.26 10.03 1.13
CA TYR A 13 19.03 10.18 0.35
C TYR A 13 19.28 10.79 -1.03
N ILE A 14 20.22 11.74 -1.15
CA ILE A 14 20.65 12.26 -2.45
C ILE A 14 21.22 11.11 -3.30
N GLY A 15 22.07 10.26 -2.71
CA GLY A 15 22.59 9.07 -3.38
C GLY A 15 21.49 8.12 -3.86
N LEU A 16 20.48 7.85 -3.02
CA LEU A 16 19.33 7.01 -3.37
C LEU A 16 18.48 7.62 -4.50
N ILE A 17 18.28 8.94 -4.52
CA ILE A 17 17.56 9.64 -5.61
C ILE A 17 18.34 9.54 -6.92
N ILE A 18 19.67 9.72 -6.87
CA ILE A 18 20.54 9.55 -8.05
C ILE A 18 20.47 8.11 -8.55
N ALA A 19 20.54 7.11 -7.66
CA ALA A 19 20.36 5.71 -8.01
C ALA A 19 19.00 5.47 -8.69
N GLN A 20 17.93 6.09 -8.19
CA GLN A 20 16.60 6.03 -8.81
C GLN A 20 16.61 6.60 -10.24
N ILE A 21 17.27 7.74 -10.46
CA ILE A 21 17.40 8.34 -11.80
C ILE A 21 18.17 7.39 -12.74
N ILE A 22 19.25 6.77 -12.26
CA ILE A 22 20.01 5.79 -13.04
C ILE A 22 19.13 4.61 -13.43
N TYR A 23 18.34 4.06 -12.48
CA TYR A 23 17.41 2.97 -12.80
C TYR A 23 16.36 3.36 -13.85
N VAL A 24 15.84 4.59 -13.81
CA VAL A 24 14.93 5.08 -14.85
C VAL A 24 15.62 5.13 -16.22
N ILE A 25 16.88 5.57 -16.27
CA ILE A 25 17.66 5.58 -17.52
C ILE A 25 17.87 4.15 -18.03
N VAL A 26 18.29 3.23 -17.16
CA VAL A 26 18.47 1.81 -17.51
C VAL A 26 17.18 1.22 -18.06
N PHE A 27 16.05 1.43 -17.39
CA PHE A 27 14.74 0.99 -17.84
C PHE A 27 14.36 1.56 -19.22
N MET A 28 14.63 2.85 -19.47
CA MET A 28 14.38 3.46 -20.79
C MET A 28 15.25 2.84 -21.88
N VAL A 29 16.52 2.56 -21.59
CA VAL A 29 17.44 1.90 -22.54
C VAL A 29 16.98 0.48 -22.85
N GLU A 30 16.67 -0.33 -21.83
CA GLU A 30 16.17 -1.69 -22.00
C GLU A 30 14.84 -1.73 -22.77
N LEU A 31 13.94 -0.78 -22.49
CA LEU A 31 12.67 -0.65 -23.20
C LEU A 31 12.86 -0.30 -24.68
N ILE A 32 13.77 0.62 -24.99
CA ILE A 32 14.08 0.98 -26.37
C ILE A 32 14.73 -0.20 -27.10
N ASN A 33 15.64 -0.93 -26.44
CA ASN A 33 16.27 -2.12 -27.03
C ASN A 33 15.22 -3.20 -27.32
N LEU A 34 14.33 -3.50 -26.37
CA LEU A 34 13.22 -4.43 -26.57
C LEU A 34 12.32 -4.03 -27.75
N GLY A 35 11.96 -2.75 -27.83
CA GLY A 35 11.17 -2.22 -28.95
C GLY A 35 11.91 -2.33 -30.28
N GLY A 36 13.22 -2.08 -30.29
CA GLY A 36 14.08 -2.19 -31.46
C GLY A 36 14.22 -3.63 -31.97
N ASP A 37 14.39 -4.59 -31.06
CA ASP A 37 14.48 -6.02 -31.37
C ASP A 37 13.17 -6.53 -31.99
N VAL A 38 12.03 -6.17 -31.37
CA VAL A 38 10.70 -6.50 -31.89
C VAL A 38 10.45 -5.86 -33.25
N TRP A 39 10.79 -4.58 -33.40
CA TRP A 39 10.60 -3.85 -34.65
C TRP A 39 11.42 -4.44 -35.79
N THR A 40 12.71 -4.70 -35.55
CA THR A 40 13.64 -5.27 -36.54
C THR A 40 13.19 -6.67 -36.96
N SER A 41 12.78 -7.51 -36.00
CA SER A 41 12.26 -8.85 -36.28
C SER A 41 10.97 -8.83 -37.12
N LEU A 42 10.12 -7.81 -36.94
CA LEU A 42 8.88 -7.66 -37.70
C LEU A 42 9.09 -7.07 -39.11
N THR A 43 10.14 -6.26 -39.31
CA THR A 43 10.42 -5.57 -40.59
C THR A 43 11.46 -6.25 -41.48
N VAL A 44 12.31 -7.12 -40.92
CA VAL A 44 13.33 -7.87 -41.68
C VAL A 44 13.03 -9.37 -41.60
N PRO A 45 12.56 -10.01 -42.70
CA PRO A 45 12.39 -11.45 -42.75
C PRO A 45 13.72 -12.18 -42.55
N GLY A 46 13.73 -13.27 -41.77
CA GLY A 46 14.90 -14.13 -41.58
C GLY A 46 15.40 -14.74 -42.91
N ASP A 47 16.65 -15.20 -42.92
CA ASP A 47 17.37 -15.73 -44.11
C ASP A 47 16.72 -17.00 -44.71
N ASP A 48 15.76 -17.59 -43.99
CA ASP A 48 14.95 -18.76 -44.31
C ASP A 48 13.45 -18.43 -44.53
N GLY A 49 13.08 -17.14 -44.57
CA GLY A 49 11.72 -16.67 -44.83
C GLY A 49 10.73 -16.84 -43.66
N GLY A 50 11.21 -17.32 -42.51
CA GLY A 50 10.47 -17.42 -41.26
C GLY A 50 10.65 -16.19 -40.37
N ILE A 51 9.62 -15.85 -39.61
CA ILE A 51 9.74 -14.92 -38.48
C ILE A 51 10.24 -15.73 -37.29
N HIS A 52 11.55 -15.78 -37.09
CA HIS A 52 12.15 -16.33 -35.88
C HIS A 52 12.18 -15.25 -34.81
N VAL A 53 11.03 -14.98 -34.23
CA VAL A 53 10.99 -14.34 -32.91
C VAL A 53 11.31 -15.44 -31.92
N GLU A 54 12.48 -15.38 -31.31
CA GLU A 54 12.74 -16.19 -30.13
C GLU A 54 11.85 -15.64 -29.00
N GLU A 55 10.63 -16.18 -28.92
CA GLU A 55 9.60 -15.78 -27.94
C GLU A 55 10.17 -15.77 -26.51
N ALA A 56 11.07 -16.72 -26.22
CA ALA A 56 11.82 -16.78 -24.98
C ALA A 56 12.66 -15.52 -24.74
N ALA A 57 13.39 -15.00 -25.74
CA ALA A 57 14.22 -13.80 -25.59
C ALA A 57 13.39 -12.55 -25.28
N ILE A 58 12.24 -12.37 -25.95
CA ILE A 58 11.31 -11.28 -25.65
C ILE A 58 10.74 -11.43 -24.23
N MET A 59 10.27 -12.62 -23.88
CA MET A 59 9.73 -12.90 -22.55
C MET A 59 10.78 -12.62 -21.45
N LEU A 60 12.04 -12.99 -21.67
CA LEU A 60 13.16 -12.75 -20.75
C LEU A 60 13.52 -11.27 -20.61
N SER A 61 13.42 -10.51 -21.69
CA SER A 61 13.64 -9.07 -21.70
C SER A 61 12.54 -8.34 -20.94
N VAL A 62 11.27 -8.70 -21.18
CA VAL A 62 10.12 -8.23 -20.40
C VAL A 62 10.28 -8.57 -18.91
N LEU A 63 10.72 -9.80 -18.60
CA LEU A 63 10.91 -10.24 -17.23
C LEU A 63 12.01 -9.44 -16.51
N GLY A 64 13.09 -9.06 -17.21
CA GLY A 64 14.11 -8.14 -16.70
C GLY A 64 13.55 -6.73 -16.45
N LEU A 65 12.74 -6.23 -17.38
CA LEU A 65 12.10 -4.92 -17.28
C LEU A 65 11.18 -4.83 -16.05
N ILE A 66 10.44 -5.92 -15.76
CA ILE A 66 9.59 -6.03 -14.55
C ILE A 66 10.44 -6.00 -13.27
N ASP A 67 11.61 -6.65 -13.28
CA ASP A 67 12.50 -6.68 -12.11
C ASP A 67 13.04 -5.30 -11.75
N VAL A 68 13.50 -4.54 -12.76
CA VAL A 68 13.97 -3.16 -12.57
C VAL A 68 12.87 -2.29 -11.94
N VAL A 69 11.62 -2.45 -12.38
CA VAL A 69 10.46 -1.76 -11.80
C VAL A 69 10.18 -2.20 -10.37
N MET A 70 10.30 -3.50 -10.06
CA MET A 70 10.15 -4.01 -8.69
C MET A 70 11.17 -3.39 -7.74
N ILE A 71 12.45 -3.33 -8.13
CA ILE A 71 13.53 -2.72 -7.35
C ILE A 71 13.27 -1.21 -7.18
N ALA A 72 12.88 -0.52 -8.25
CA ALA A 72 12.56 0.90 -8.22
C ALA A 72 11.42 1.23 -7.25
N ASN A 73 10.37 0.42 -7.21
CA ASN A 73 9.24 0.59 -6.29
C ASN A 73 9.66 0.38 -4.83
N LEU A 74 10.52 -0.61 -4.57
CA LEU A 74 11.09 -0.83 -3.24
C LEU A 74 11.95 0.34 -2.76
N LEU A 75 12.80 0.86 -3.64
CA LEU A 75 13.68 1.99 -3.31
C LEU A 75 12.86 3.21 -2.91
N ILE A 76 11.78 3.52 -3.63
CA ILE A 76 10.87 4.62 -3.27
C ILE A 76 10.27 4.40 -1.87
N MET A 77 9.80 3.19 -1.57
CA MET A 77 9.27 2.86 -0.23
C MET A 77 10.32 3.06 0.88
N VAL A 78 11.57 2.65 0.63
CA VAL A 78 12.69 2.79 1.58
C VAL A 78 13.08 4.25 1.76
N ILE A 79 13.16 5.02 0.68
CA ILE A 79 13.48 6.46 0.71
C ILE A 79 12.46 7.21 1.56
N ILE A 80 11.16 6.97 1.31
CA ILE A 80 10.09 7.69 2.00
C ILE A 80 10.01 7.28 3.47
N GLY A 81 10.01 5.97 3.77
CA GLY A 81 9.95 5.48 5.16
C GLY A 81 11.17 5.89 5.98
N GLY A 82 12.37 5.87 5.38
CA GLY A 82 13.59 6.37 6.01
C GLY A 82 13.53 7.88 6.27
N TYR A 83 13.09 8.65 5.28
CA TYR A 83 12.98 10.11 5.40
C TYR A 83 11.98 10.51 6.48
N GLU A 84 10.82 9.85 6.54
CA GLU A 84 9.80 10.06 7.58
C GLU A 84 10.34 9.77 8.98
N THR A 85 11.05 8.64 9.12
CA THR A 85 11.54 8.15 10.42
C THR A 85 12.68 9.01 10.97
N PHE A 86 13.62 9.42 10.11
CA PHE A 86 14.89 9.99 10.58
C PHE A 86 15.11 11.47 10.22
N VAL A 87 14.50 11.97 9.14
CA VAL A 87 14.66 13.37 8.74
C VAL A 87 13.47 14.17 9.19
N SER A 88 12.27 13.98 8.63
CA SER A 88 11.11 14.81 8.95
C SER A 88 9.83 14.01 8.84
N ARG A 89 9.01 14.04 9.90
CA ARG A 89 7.62 13.61 9.79
C ARG A 89 6.90 14.54 8.81
N ILE A 90 6.52 14.00 7.66
CA ILE A 90 5.81 14.75 6.63
C ILE A 90 4.38 14.99 7.15
N ARG A 91 4.10 16.20 7.64
CA ARG A 91 2.72 16.60 8.02
C ARG A 91 1.97 17.07 6.79
N LEU A 92 1.49 16.12 5.99
CA LEU A 92 0.49 16.38 4.97
C LEU A 92 -0.87 16.21 5.63
N GLU A 93 -1.49 17.27 6.15
CA GLU A 93 -2.85 17.26 6.70
C GLU A 93 -3.74 18.13 5.78
N GLY A 94 -4.74 17.55 5.11
CA GLY A 94 -5.74 18.28 4.30
C GLY A 94 -5.40 18.62 2.83
N HIS A 95 -4.46 17.93 2.16
CA HIS A 95 -4.13 18.18 0.74
C HIS A 95 -4.82 17.14 -0.18
N PRO A 96 -5.48 17.55 -1.29
CA PRO A 96 -6.19 16.63 -2.21
C PRO A 96 -5.29 15.57 -2.86
N ASP A 97 -3.98 15.83 -2.96
CA ASP A 97 -2.97 14.89 -3.48
C ASP A 97 -2.30 14.05 -2.38
N GLN A 98 -2.92 13.91 -1.21
CA GLN A 98 -2.43 13.00 -0.19
C GLN A 98 -2.56 11.56 -0.67
N PRO A 99 -1.44 10.83 -0.81
CA PRO A 99 -1.54 9.43 -1.11
C PRO A 99 -2.16 8.69 0.08
N GLU A 100 -3.17 7.85 -0.15
CA GLU A 100 -3.85 7.04 0.88
C GLU A 100 -2.89 6.13 1.67
N TRP A 101 -1.71 5.86 1.12
CA TRP A 101 -0.66 5.11 1.81
C TRP A 101 0.03 5.90 2.93
N LEU A 102 0.00 7.23 2.97
CA LEU A 102 0.79 8.05 3.90
C LEU A 102 0.08 8.30 5.26
N SER A 103 -1.26 8.26 5.30
CA SER A 103 -2.01 8.48 6.55
C SER A 103 -2.14 7.24 7.45
N HIS A 104 -1.81 6.04 6.93
CA HIS A 104 -1.90 4.78 7.68
C HIS A 104 -0.65 3.89 7.58
N VAL A 105 0.57 4.42 7.38
CA VAL A 105 1.79 3.59 7.32
C VAL A 105 2.06 2.91 8.68
N ASN A 106 1.36 1.82 8.96
CA ASN A 106 1.62 0.96 10.10
C ASN A 106 2.96 0.28 9.84
N ALA A 107 3.89 0.35 10.79
CA ALA A 107 5.20 -0.27 10.68
C ALA A 107 5.11 -1.78 10.36
N ASN A 108 4.03 -2.45 10.72
CA ASN A 108 3.75 -3.83 10.31
C ASN A 108 3.48 -3.95 8.79
N VAL A 109 2.61 -3.10 8.24
CA VAL A 109 2.29 -3.08 6.80
C VAL A 109 3.52 -2.77 5.96
N LEU A 110 4.39 -1.85 6.41
CA LEU A 110 5.66 -1.55 5.74
C LEU A 110 6.62 -2.75 5.71
N LYS A 111 6.74 -3.49 6.82
CA LYS A 111 7.58 -4.69 6.90
C LYS A 111 7.06 -5.82 6.00
N VAL A 112 5.75 -6.05 6.00
CA VAL A 112 5.12 -7.06 5.14
C VAL A 112 5.29 -6.71 3.67
N LYS A 113 5.09 -5.44 3.28
CA LYS A 113 5.31 -4.98 1.90
C LYS A 113 6.76 -5.18 1.45
N LEU A 114 7.73 -4.88 2.31
CA LEU A 114 9.14 -5.09 2.02
C LEU A 114 9.44 -6.58 1.80
N ALA A 115 8.97 -7.47 2.69
CA ALA A 115 9.20 -8.91 2.57
C ALA A 115 8.56 -9.49 1.30
N MET A 116 7.32 -9.10 1.00
CA MET A 116 6.63 -9.55 -0.22
C MET A 116 7.35 -9.13 -1.49
N ALA A 117 7.89 -7.92 -1.52
CA ALA A 117 8.63 -7.43 -2.67
C ALA A 117 10.00 -8.12 -2.83
N ILE A 118 10.71 -8.44 -1.73
CA ILE A 118 11.94 -9.26 -1.80
C ILE A 118 11.65 -10.66 -2.35
N VAL A 119 10.56 -11.30 -1.89
CA VAL A 119 10.11 -12.59 -2.43
C VAL A 119 9.75 -12.47 -3.92
N GLY A 120 9.05 -11.40 -4.31
CA GLY A 120 8.69 -11.10 -5.70
C GLY A 120 9.90 -10.97 -6.61
N ILE A 121 10.87 -10.14 -6.24
CA ILE A 121 12.15 -9.95 -6.96
C ILE A 121 12.87 -11.29 -7.13
N SER A 122 13.01 -12.05 -6.04
CA SER A 122 13.67 -13.36 -6.09
C SER A 122 12.93 -14.37 -6.99
N SER A 123 11.59 -14.32 -7.04
CA SER A 123 10.77 -15.18 -7.88
C SER A 123 10.97 -14.88 -9.37
N ILE A 124 11.06 -13.60 -9.75
CA ILE A 124 11.32 -13.15 -11.12
C ILE A 124 12.66 -13.70 -11.63
N HIS A 125 13.71 -13.64 -10.80
CA HIS A 125 15.01 -14.20 -11.13
C HIS A 125 14.95 -15.72 -11.33
N LEU A 126 14.25 -16.45 -10.46
CA LEU A 126 14.05 -17.90 -10.61
C LEU A 126 13.27 -18.23 -11.88
N LEU A 127 12.26 -17.45 -12.23
CA LEU A 127 11.51 -17.65 -13.47
C LEU A 127 12.39 -17.44 -14.72
N LYS A 128 13.26 -16.43 -14.74
CA LYS A 128 14.25 -16.22 -15.81
C LYS A 128 15.14 -17.45 -15.96
N THR A 129 15.74 -17.90 -14.85
CA THR A 129 16.60 -19.09 -14.83
C THR A 129 15.85 -20.35 -15.26
N PHE A 130 14.59 -20.52 -14.85
CA PHE A 130 13.77 -21.67 -15.24
C PHE A 130 13.54 -21.74 -16.75
N ILE A 131 13.25 -20.60 -17.39
CA ILE A 131 13.07 -20.54 -18.84
C ILE A 131 14.38 -20.86 -19.57
N GLU A 132 15.49 -20.28 -19.13
CA GLU A 132 16.81 -20.44 -19.78
C GLU A 132 17.38 -21.87 -19.61
N VAL A 133 17.28 -22.43 -18.41
CA VAL A 133 17.71 -23.81 -18.11
C VAL A 133 16.76 -24.82 -18.74
N GLY A 134 15.47 -24.49 -18.85
CA GLY A 134 14.48 -25.29 -19.56
C GLY A 134 14.80 -25.42 -21.05
N ASP A 135 15.25 -24.34 -21.69
CA ASP A 135 15.72 -24.37 -23.08
C ASP A 135 16.96 -25.26 -23.26
N LEU A 136 17.94 -25.17 -22.35
CA LEU A 136 19.11 -26.07 -22.35
C LEU A 136 18.66 -27.53 -22.33
N ALA A 137 17.76 -27.89 -21.41
CA ALA A 137 17.22 -29.23 -21.32
C ALA A 137 16.46 -29.66 -22.59
N ALA A 138 15.69 -28.76 -23.21
CA ALA A 138 14.95 -29.03 -24.44
C ALA A 138 15.87 -29.31 -25.64
N ARG A 139 17.05 -28.68 -25.70
CA ARG A 139 18.07 -28.89 -26.73
C ARG A 139 18.98 -30.09 -26.44
N GLY A 140 18.78 -30.79 -25.33
CA GLY A 140 19.58 -31.94 -24.91
C GLY A 140 20.98 -31.56 -24.43
N THR A 141 21.24 -30.30 -24.08
CA THR A 141 22.50 -29.91 -23.45
C THR A 141 22.48 -30.39 -21.99
N PRO A 142 23.54 -31.07 -21.52
CA PRO A 142 23.60 -31.50 -20.13
C PRO A 142 23.70 -30.29 -19.21
N VAL A 143 22.78 -30.19 -18.24
CA VAL A 143 22.88 -29.22 -17.14
C VAL A 143 23.52 -29.93 -15.95
N ASP A 144 24.84 -29.84 -15.86
CA ASP A 144 25.63 -30.44 -14.78
C ASP A 144 26.40 -29.35 -13.99
N ASN A 145 27.43 -29.74 -13.27
CA ASN A 145 28.24 -28.81 -12.47
C ASN A 145 29.19 -27.95 -13.31
N ASN A 146 29.31 -28.22 -14.61
CA ASN A 146 30.14 -27.43 -15.50
C ASN A 146 29.38 -26.19 -15.99
N PRO A 147 30.07 -25.04 -16.14
CA PRO A 147 29.49 -23.83 -16.71
C PRO A 147 28.91 -24.11 -18.10
N THR A 148 27.60 -23.87 -18.27
CA THR A 148 26.89 -24.03 -19.54
C THR A 148 26.28 -22.71 -19.96
N GLU A 149 26.58 -22.28 -21.18
CA GLU A 149 26.10 -21.02 -21.77
C GLU A 149 24.72 -21.20 -22.44
N THR A 150 23.81 -20.27 -22.17
CA THR A 150 22.45 -20.23 -22.74
C THR A 150 22.43 -19.50 -24.08
N ILE A 151 21.28 -19.52 -24.77
CA ILE A 151 21.10 -18.77 -26.03
C ILE A 151 21.30 -17.26 -25.81
N THR A 152 20.97 -16.77 -24.62
CA THR A 152 21.12 -15.38 -24.20
C THR A 152 22.54 -15.01 -23.74
N GLY A 153 23.50 -15.95 -23.75
CA GLY A 153 24.88 -15.73 -23.28
C GLY A 153 25.05 -15.73 -21.76
N ASN A 154 24.03 -16.14 -21.00
CA ASN A 154 24.11 -16.32 -19.56
C ASN A 154 24.68 -17.70 -19.23
N ILE A 155 25.44 -17.79 -18.14
CA ILE A 155 26.09 -19.05 -17.74
C ILE A 155 25.40 -19.61 -16.51
N TYR A 156 24.95 -20.87 -16.60
CA TYR A 156 24.32 -21.60 -15.50
C TYR A 156 25.07 -22.89 -15.18
N THR A 157 24.95 -23.30 -13.91
CA THR A 157 25.41 -24.59 -13.37
C THR A 157 24.32 -25.20 -12.51
N TRP A 158 24.34 -26.51 -12.34
CA TRP A 158 23.42 -27.21 -11.44
C TRP A 158 23.49 -26.64 -10.02
N ASP A 159 24.70 -26.42 -9.49
CA ASP A 159 24.91 -25.86 -8.15
C ASP A 159 24.29 -24.45 -8.03
N GLY A 160 24.50 -23.59 -9.03
CA GLY A 160 23.97 -22.22 -9.03
C GLY A 160 22.45 -22.19 -9.02
N VAL A 161 21.83 -22.98 -9.90
CA VAL A 161 20.36 -23.08 -10.00
C VAL A 161 19.77 -23.68 -8.71
N LEU A 162 20.39 -24.72 -8.15
CA LEU A 162 19.94 -25.33 -6.90
C LEU A 162 19.98 -24.31 -5.75
N TRP A 163 21.10 -23.61 -5.55
CA TRP A 163 21.23 -22.61 -4.49
C TRP A 163 20.24 -21.46 -4.66
N GLN A 164 19.98 -21.04 -5.89
CA GLN A 164 18.95 -20.04 -6.18
C GLN A 164 17.55 -20.50 -5.72
N VAL A 165 17.17 -21.75 -6.00
CA VAL A 165 15.90 -22.33 -5.52
C VAL A 165 15.88 -22.41 -3.98
N ILE A 166 16.97 -22.87 -3.36
CA ILE A 166 17.07 -22.98 -1.90
C ILE A 166 16.91 -21.61 -1.24
N ILE A 167 17.62 -20.59 -1.72
CA ILE A 167 17.53 -19.22 -1.20
C ILE A 167 16.12 -18.67 -1.37
N HIS A 168 15.48 -18.92 -2.52
CA HIS A 168 14.09 -18.50 -2.73
C HIS A 168 13.13 -19.16 -1.75
N MET A 169 13.28 -20.46 -1.46
CA MET A 169 12.49 -21.14 -0.43
C MET A 169 12.71 -20.52 0.95
N VAL A 170 13.94 -20.15 1.30
CA VAL A 170 14.23 -19.44 2.55
C VAL A 170 13.52 -18.08 2.60
N PHE A 171 13.47 -17.32 1.51
CA PHE A 171 12.73 -16.06 1.45
C PHE A 171 11.22 -16.25 1.60
N ILE A 172 10.63 -17.25 0.94
CA ILE A 172 9.20 -17.57 1.11
C ILE A 172 8.90 -17.93 2.56
N LEU A 173 9.69 -18.84 3.15
CA LEU A 173 9.53 -19.24 4.56
C LEU A 173 9.66 -18.03 5.50
N SER A 174 10.59 -17.12 5.22
CA SER A 174 10.79 -15.89 5.99
C SER A 174 9.60 -14.95 5.88
N ALA A 175 9.02 -14.79 4.69
CA ALA A 175 7.83 -13.97 4.48
C ALA A 175 6.59 -14.54 5.18
N ILE A 176 6.41 -15.87 5.14
CA ILE A 176 5.34 -16.57 5.86
C ILE A 176 5.51 -16.37 7.38
N ALA A 177 6.72 -16.52 7.90
CA ALA A 177 7.00 -16.30 9.32
C ALA A 177 6.67 -14.86 9.74
N LEU A 178 7.05 -13.87 8.93
CA LEU A 178 6.74 -12.47 9.18
C LEU A 178 5.23 -12.21 9.17
N ALA A 179 4.50 -12.72 8.18
CA ALA A 179 3.04 -12.60 8.11
C ALA A 179 2.34 -13.28 9.29
N TRP A 180 2.87 -14.40 9.79
CA TRP A 180 2.34 -15.10 10.95
C TRP A 180 2.54 -14.30 12.24
N ILE A 181 3.73 -13.72 12.46
CA ILE A 181 4.02 -12.82 13.59
C ILE A 181 3.09 -11.60 13.55
N ASP A 182 2.92 -11.02 12.36
CA ASP A 182 2.05 -9.86 12.14
C ASP A 182 0.60 -10.14 12.56
N ARG A 183 0.05 -11.29 12.13
CA ARG A 183 -1.30 -11.74 12.47
C ARG A 183 -1.49 -11.95 13.97
N MET A 184 -0.52 -12.54 14.66
CA MET A 184 -0.58 -12.72 16.11
C MET A 184 -0.58 -11.38 16.85
N SER A 185 0.23 -10.42 16.40
CA SER A 185 0.31 -9.09 17.02
C SER A 185 -0.99 -8.28 16.88
N GLN A 186 -1.74 -8.46 15.80
CA GLN A 186 -3.02 -7.76 15.59
C GLN A 186 -4.17 -8.35 16.42
N SER A 187 -4.05 -9.59 16.88
CA SER A 187 -5.11 -10.30 17.62
C SER A 187 -5.19 -9.92 19.11
N GLY A 188 -4.30 -9.04 19.61
CA GLY A 188 -4.21 -8.65 21.03
C GLY A 188 -5.01 -7.43 21.47
N HIS A 189 -5.65 -6.69 20.55
CA HIS A 189 -6.51 -5.56 20.90
C HIS A 189 -7.99 -5.97 20.81
N ALA A 190 -8.44 -6.77 21.78
CA ALA A 190 -9.87 -6.82 22.07
C ALA A 190 -10.32 -5.40 22.45
N PRO A 191 -11.41 -4.84 21.87
CA PRO A 191 -12.00 -3.62 22.36
C PRO A 191 -12.31 -3.87 23.83
N GLY A 192 -11.66 -3.11 24.72
CA GLY A 192 -12.01 -3.12 26.13
C GLY A 192 -13.51 -2.92 26.19
N ALA A 193 -14.24 -3.96 26.65
CA ALA A 193 -15.59 -3.80 27.09
C ALA A 193 -15.53 -2.66 28.10
N ALA A 194 -16.05 -1.50 27.69
CA ALA A 194 -16.24 -0.39 28.58
C ALA A 194 -17.12 -0.93 29.70
N VAL A 195 -16.49 -1.26 30.83
CA VAL A 195 -17.18 -1.43 32.09
C VAL A 195 -17.85 -0.08 32.28
N ALA A 196 -19.14 -0.05 31.99
CA ALA A 196 -20.01 1.07 32.26
C ALA A 196 -19.89 1.35 33.76
N ALA A 197 -19.01 2.29 34.11
CA ALA A 197 -19.01 2.91 35.41
C ALA A 197 -20.30 3.73 35.47
N VAL A 198 -21.35 3.08 35.95
CA VAL A 198 -22.59 3.72 36.37
C VAL A 198 -22.20 4.72 37.45
N HIS A 199 -22.10 6.00 37.06
CA HIS A 199 -22.08 7.09 38.02
C HIS A 199 -23.41 7.07 38.78
N PRO A 200 -23.41 7.00 40.13
CA PRO A 200 -24.63 7.21 40.89
C PRO A 200 -25.08 8.66 40.68
N ILE A 201 -26.32 8.81 40.24
CA ILE A 201 -27.00 10.07 40.04
C ILE A 201 -27.09 10.76 41.41
N SER A 202 -26.43 11.91 41.57
CA SER A 202 -26.58 12.73 42.77
C SER A 202 -28.02 13.25 42.84
N PRO A 203 -28.72 13.18 43.99
CA PRO A 203 -30.09 13.68 44.07
C PRO A 203 -30.12 15.21 43.93
N ALA A 204 -31.14 15.71 43.25
CA ALA A 204 -31.37 17.13 42.98
C ALA A 204 -31.44 17.96 44.27
N PRO A 205 -30.97 19.22 44.28
CA PRO A 205 -31.08 20.08 45.45
C PRO A 205 -32.54 20.51 45.68
N GLU A 206 -32.93 20.57 46.96
CA GLU A 206 -34.26 20.98 47.44
C GLU A 206 -34.64 22.43 47.06
N PRO A 207 -35.95 22.75 46.99
CA PRO A 207 -36.42 24.08 46.63
C PRO A 207 -36.28 25.07 47.80
N VAL A 208 -35.40 26.06 47.66
CA VAL A 208 -35.30 27.19 48.60
C VAL A 208 -36.43 28.19 48.34
N ALA A 209 -37.23 28.45 49.38
CA ALA A 209 -38.33 29.39 49.38
C ALA A 209 -37.88 30.87 49.42
N ALA A 210 -38.53 31.66 48.57
CA ALA A 210 -38.95 33.07 48.71
C ALA A 210 -37.96 34.16 49.18
N LEU A 211 -37.63 35.08 48.26
CA LEU A 211 -37.61 36.53 48.52
C LEU A 211 -37.87 37.32 47.21
N ALA A 212 -38.83 38.26 47.25
CA ALA A 212 -39.32 39.11 46.14
C ALA A 212 -38.48 40.41 45.96
N PRO A 213 -38.88 41.41 45.13
CA PRO A 213 -39.15 41.43 43.69
C PRO A 213 -38.24 42.44 42.92
N ALA A 214 -38.50 42.59 41.60
CA ALA A 214 -37.76 43.28 40.53
C ALA A 214 -37.44 44.80 40.72
N PRO A 215 -36.68 45.46 39.79
CA PRO A 215 -37.34 45.96 38.57
C PRO A 215 -36.52 45.96 37.26
N ALA A 216 -37.27 45.75 36.18
CA ALA A 216 -37.22 46.38 34.85
C ALA A 216 -35.87 46.55 34.10
N ARG A 217 -35.77 45.95 32.90
CA ARG A 217 -35.53 46.70 31.65
C ARG A 217 -35.76 45.87 30.38
N ARG A 218 -36.71 46.38 29.59
CA ARG A 218 -36.81 46.50 28.12
C ARG A 218 -36.85 45.25 27.24
N GLU A 219 -38.03 45.11 26.65
CA GLU A 219 -38.34 44.48 25.37
C GLU A 219 -37.47 44.98 24.21
N LEU A 220 -37.18 44.07 23.27
CA LEU A 220 -37.10 44.24 21.80
C LEU A 220 -37.01 42.79 21.24
N GLU A 221 -38.11 42.24 20.69
CA GLU A 221 -38.34 42.08 19.23
C GLU A 221 -37.18 41.34 18.52
N GLY A 222 -37.29 40.25 17.76
CA GLY A 222 -38.33 39.43 17.16
C GLY A 222 -37.69 38.63 15.99
N HIS A 223 -38.26 37.47 15.62
CA HIS A 223 -38.00 36.59 14.42
C HIS A 223 -36.91 35.49 14.51
N PRO A 224 -37.03 34.38 13.74
CA PRO A 224 -38.10 33.37 13.75
C PRO A 224 -37.57 31.94 14.03
N ALA A 225 -38.44 31.08 14.56
CA ALA A 225 -38.22 29.64 14.71
C ALA A 225 -38.45 28.90 13.38
N GLY A 226 -37.64 27.86 13.09
CA GLY A 226 -37.98 26.92 12.01
C GLY A 226 -36.90 25.93 11.56
N GLY A 227 -35.60 26.20 11.74
CA GLY A 227 -34.54 25.38 11.12
C GLY A 227 -33.98 24.23 11.96
N THR A 228 -33.99 24.34 13.29
CA THR A 228 -33.12 23.51 14.14
C THR A 228 -33.76 22.19 14.59
N GLY A 229 -35.10 22.11 14.63
CA GLY A 229 -35.81 20.91 15.13
C GLY A 229 -35.81 19.74 14.15
N ILE A 230 -35.96 20.00 12.86
CA ILE A 230 -36.06 18.96 11.82
C ILE A 230 -34.73 18.23 11.67
N ALA A 231 -33.61 18.97 11.69
CA ALA A 231 -32.29 18.39 11.58
C ALA A 231 -31.99 17.42 12.73
N LEU A 232 -32.45 17.74 13.94
CA LEU A 232 -32.35 16.88 15.12
C LEU A 232 -33.23 15.62 15.00
N HIS A 233 -34.45 15.74 14.49
CA HIS A 233 -35.32 14.57 14.29
C HIS A 233 -34.81 13.64 13.18
N LEU A 234 -34.23 14.19 12.11
CA LEU A 234 -33.62 13.41 11.02
C LEU A 234 -32.37 12.68 11.48
N SER A 235 -31.53 13.29 12.32
CA SER A 235 -30.34 12.65 12.86
C SER A 235 -30.68 11.51 13.81
N GLN A 236 -31.71 11.67 14.65
CA GLN A 236 -32.22 10.58 15.51
C GLN A 236 -32.80 9.42 14.70
N LEU A 237 -33.56 9.70 13.63
CA LEU A 237 -34.06 8.64 12.74
C LEU A 237 -32.92 7.90 12.02
N GLY A 238 -31.84 8.60 11.65
CA GLY A 238 -30.64 8.00 11.07
C GLY A 238 -29.95 7.05 12.03
N GLN A 239 -29.79 7.44 13.29
CA GLN A 239 -29.20 6.58 14.32
C GLN A 239 -30.04 5.32 14.58
N LEU A 240 -31.37 5.41 14.56
CA LEU A 240 -32.25 4.25 14.74
C LEU A 240 -32.17 3.26 13.56
N ARG A 241 -31.95 3.76 12.34
CA ARG A 241 -31.67 2.91 11.18
C ARG A 241 -30.31 2.23 11.31
N GLU A 242 -29.26 2.95 11.70
CA GLU A 242 -27.92 2.39 11.90
C GLU A 242 -27.87 1.36 13.02
N ALA A 243 -28.68 1.54 14.07
CA ALA A 243 -28.85 0.56 15.14
C ALA A 243 -29.70 -0.67 14.72
N GLY A 244 -30.21 -0.72 13.48
CA GLY A 244 -31.03 -1.81 12.97
C GLY A 244 -32.45 -1.86 13.55
N VAL A 245 -32.89 -0.81 14.25
CA VAL A 245 -34.21 -0.73 14.92
C VAL A 245 -35.32 -0.39 13.92
N VAL A 246 -34.97 0.30 12.83
CA VAL A 246 -35.92 0.75 11.79
C VAL A 246 -35.44 0.26 10.43
N THR A 247 -36.36 -0.28 9.62
CA THR A 247 -36.04 -0.75 8.27
C THR A 247 -35.85 0.42 7.30
N ASP A 248 -35.13 0.20 6.19
CA ASP A 248 -34.90 1.24 5.18
C ASP A 248 -36.21 1.84 4.64
N ALA A 249 -37.23 1.00 4.41
CA ALA A 249 -38.54 1.44 3.93
C ALA A 249 -39.26 2.37 4.92
N GLU A 250 -39.20 2.04 6.22
CA GLU A 250 -39.82 2.85 7.28
C GLU A 250 -39.08 4.17 7.51
N PHE A 251 -37.74 4.16 7.41
CA PHE A 251 -36.94 5.37 7.50
C PHE A 251 -37.30 6.35 6.38
N HIS A 252 -37.39 5.88 5.14
CA HIS A 252 -37.75 6.72 4.00
C HIS A 252 -39.18 7.27 4.11
N ALA A 253 -40.15 6.47 4.56
CA ALA A 253 -41.52 6.93 4.76
C ALA A 253 -41.61 8.05 5.81
N LYS A 254 -40.99 7.85 6.99
CA LYS A 254 -41.00 8.84 8.09
C LYS A 254 -40.18 10.09 7.78
N LYS A 255 -39.06 9.95 7.05
CA LYS A 255 -38.28 11.09 6.56
C LYS A 255 -39.11 11.99 5.63
N THR A 256 -39.86 11.39 4.70
CA THR A 256 -40.73 12.12 3.78
C THR A 256 -41.90 12.79 4.52
N GLU A 257 -42.51 12.10 5.50
CA GLU A 257 -43.57 12.68 6.34
C GLU A 257 -43.08 13.88 7.17
N LEU A 258 -41.87 13.80 7.74
CA LEU A 258 -41.27 14.89 8.51
C LEU A 258 -40.92 16.10 7.64
N LEU A 259 -40.44 15.87 6.42
CA LEU A 259 -40.16 16.95 5.46
C LEU A 259 -41.43 17.60 4.90
N ALA A 260 -42.57 16.90 4.91
CA ALA A 260 -43.85 17.44 4.44
C ALA A 260 -44.61 18.25 5.50
N ARG A 261 -44.22 18.16 6.78
CA ARG A 261 -44.86 18.89 7.90
C ARG A 261 -44.25 20.27 8.17
N PHE A 262 -43.22 20.65 7.44
CA PHE A 262 -42.50 21.92 7.53
C PHE A 262 -42.31 22.52 6.14
#